data_AF-A0A519W0G7-F1
#
_entry.id   AF-A0A519W0G7-F1
#
_cell.length_a   1.000
_cell.length_b   1.000
_cell.length_c   1.000
_cell.angle_alpha   90.00
_cell.angle_beta   90.00
_cell.angle_gamma   90.00
#
_symmetry.space_group_name_H-M   'P 1'
#
loop_
_entity.id
_entity.type
_entity.pdbx_description
1 polymer ?
#
loop_
_entity_poly.entity_id
_entity_poly.type
_entity_poly.pdbx_seq_one_letter_code
_entity_poly.pdbx_strand_id
1 'polypeptide(L)'
;EQIKGANYIANPGCFATCIQLALLPLAEKGLLNSEVHINATTGSTGAGQSLAATSHFSWRNNNLSVYKAFGHQHLNEIGESIKQLSPDFNHAINFIPQRGDFTRGILAAVYLDSDLTEEEAIELYTSFYEGHPFTHVSKKNIDLKQVVNTNKGLVHVEKHEGKLFLVSIIDNLLKGASGQAVQNMNLIFGLPESEGLRLKAQAF
;
A
#
# COMPACT_ATOMS: atom_id res chain seq x y z
N GLU A 1 -13.69 13.31 -3.16
CA GLU A 1 -14.22 14.60 -3.65
C GLU A 1 -13.30 15.37 -4.61
N GLN A 2 -12.08 15.76 -4.24
CA GLN A 2 -11.23 16.59 -5.13
C GLN A 2 -11.00 16.00 -6.54
N ILE A 3 -10.94 14.67 -6.66
CA ILE A 3 -10.79 13.94 -7.93
C ILE A 3 -11.93 14.24 -8.93
N LYS A 4 -13.19 14.36 -8.48
CA LYS A 4 -14.36 14.46 -9.38
C LYS A 4 -14.34 15.73 -10.25
N GLY A 5 -13.67 16.79 -9.79
CA GLY A 5 -13.52 18.05 -10.53
C GLY A 5 -12.12 18.28 -11.09
N ALA A 6 -11.23 17.30 -11.01
CA ALA A 6 -9.84 17.47 -11.42
C ALA A 6 -9.68 17.32 -12.94
N ASN A 7 -8.97 18.27 -13.56
CA ASN A 7 -8.56 18.17 -14.97
C ASN A 7 -7.29 17.33 -15.15
N TYR A 8 -6.48 17.24 -14.09
CA TYR A 8 -5.21 16.51 -14.07
C TYR A 8 -5.12 15.73 -12.77
N ILE A 9 -4.74 14.47 -12.87
CA ILE A 9 -4.53 13.60 -11.72
C ILE A 9 -3.12 13.03 -11.80
N ALA A 10 -2.33 13.30 -10.77
CA ALA A 10 -1.11 12.55 -10.50
C ALA A 10 -1.51 11.25 -9.80
N ASN A 11 -1.47 10.14 -10.51
CA ASN A 11 -1.75 8.84 -9.91
C ASN A 11 -0.60 8.46 -8.96
N PRO A 12 -0.89 7.98 -7.74
CA PRO A 12 0.13 7.68 -6.75
C PRO A 12 1.04 6.53 -7.17
N GLY A 13 2.23 6.48 -6.58
CA GLY A 13 3.19 5.40 -6.78
C GLY A 13 2.72 4.08 -6.13
N CYS A 14 3.23 2.95 -6.63
CA CYS A 14 2.76 1.63 -6.19
C CYS A 14 3.09 1.31 -4.73
N PHE A 15 4.32 1.57 -4.26
CA PHE A 15 4.64 1.42 -2.83
C PHE A 15 3.92 2.46 -1.98
N ALA A 16 3.87 3.70 -2.47
CA ALA A 16 3.18 4.76 -1.75
C ALA A 16 1.73 4.36 -1.51
N THR A 17 1.03 3.86 -2.53
CA THR A 17 -0.33 3.33 -2.39
C THR A 17 -0.40 2.23 -1.32
N CYS A 18 0.44 1.19 -1.42
CA CYS A 18 0.37 0.06 -0.49
C CYS A 18 0.62 0.48 0.96
N ILE A 19 1.70 1.23 1.19
CA ILE A 19 2.10 1.70 2.53
C ILE A 19 1.05 2.65 3.11
N GLN A 20 0.47 3.53 2.30
CA GLN A 20 -0.59 4.43 2.75
C GLN A 20 -1.85 3.67 3.19
N LEU A 21 -2.14 2.49 2.63
CA LEU A 21 -3.24 1.66 3.15
C LEU A 21 -3.02 1.25 4.61
N ALA A 22 -1.77 1.09 5.03
CA ALA A 22 -1.43 0.88 6.42
C ALA A 22 -1.42 2.20 7.20
N LEU A 23 -0.83 3.28 6.70
CA LEU A 23 -0.53 4.45 7.55
C LEU A 23 -1.65 5.49 7.68
N LEU A 24 -2.48 5.69 6.65
CA LEU A 24 -3.45 6.79 6.64
C LEU A 24 -4.53 6.69 7.74
N PRO A 25 -5.06 5.50 8.11
CA PRO A 25 -5.99 5.39 9.24
C PRO A 25 -5.41 5.92 10.56
N LEU A 26 -4.13 5.66 10.82
CA LEU A 26 -3.43 6.17 12.01
C LEU A 26 -3.13 7.67 11.88
N ALA A 27 -2.71 8.13 10.70
CA ALA A 27 -2.43 9.54 10.45
C ALA A 27 -3.68 10.41 10.65
N GLU A 28 -4.84 9.99 10.14
CA GLU A 28 -6.12 10.71 10.28
C GLU A 28 -6.52 10.90 11.75
N LYS A 29 -6.16 9.96 12.62
CA LYS A 29 -6.43 10.03 14.06
C LYS A 29 -5.29 10.64 14.88
N GLY A 30 -4.19 11.06 14.25
CA GLY A 30 -3.01 11.55 14.95
C GLY A 30 -2.35 10.49 15.85
N LEU A 31 -2.36 9.23 15.42
CA LEU A 31 -1.85 8.08 16.20
C LEU A 31 -0.47 7.60 15.73
N LEU A 32 0.16 8.29 14.78
CA LEU A 32 1.53 8.06 14.35
C LEU A 32 2.52 8.78 15.30
N ASN A 33 2.64 8.29 16.54
CA ASN A 33 3.38 8.95 17.63
C ASN A 33 4.81 8.44 17.84
N SER A 34 5.30 7.61 16.93
CA SER A 34 6.64 7.01 16.98
C SER A 34 7.20 6.87 15.57
N GLU A 35 8.48 6.50 15.47
CA GLU A 35 9.03 6.17 14.16
C GLU A 35 8.34 4.94 13.55
N VAL A 36 8.16 4.97 12.24
CA VAL A 36 7.48 3.92 11.49
C VAL A 36 8.53 3.09 10.77
N HIS A 37 8.48 1.77 10.92
CA HIS A 37 9.38 0.83 10.26
C HIS A 37 8.64 0.05 9.18
N ILE A 38 9.18 0.05 7.97
CA ILE A 38 8.54 -0.52 6.78
C ILE A 38 9.53 -1.40 6.05
N ASN A 39 9.21 -2.69 5.95
CA ASN A 39 9.79 -3.59 4.97
C ASN A 39 8.73 -3.86 3.91
N ALA A 40 9.01 -3.57 2.64
CA ALA A 40 8.05 -3.90 1.59
C ALA A 40 8.71 -4.57 0.39
N THR A 41 8.11 -5.66 -0.06
CA THR A 41 8.59 -6.48 -1.17
C THR A 41 7.70 -6.29 -2.38
N THR A 42 8.29 -5.89 -3.52
CA THR A 42 7.59 -5.78 -4.80
C THR A 42 8.01 -6.88 -5.76
N GLY A 43 7.07 -7.28 -6.63
CA GLY A 43 7.36 -8.13 -7.77
C GLY A 43 8.17 -7.41 -8.85
N SER A 44 8.75 -8.20 -9.76
CA SER A 44 9.68 -7.72 -10.79
C SER A 44 9.09 -6.66 -11.73
N THR A 45 7.78 -6.69 -11.98
CA THR A 45 7.11 -5.71 -12.84
C THR A 45 7.14 -4.28 -12.29
N GLY A 46 7.37 -4.10 -10.99
CA GLY A 46 7.54 -2.77 -10.39
C GLY A 46 8.79 -2.02 -10.86
N ALA A 47 9.77 -2.72 -11.43
CA ALA A 47 10.96 -2.11 -12.03
C ALA A 47 10.75 -1.63 -13.47
N GLY A 48 9.59 -1.89 -14.07
CA GLY A 48 9.30 -1.60 -15.48
C GLY A 48 9.86 -2.64 -16.44
N GLN A 49 9.81 -2.32 -17.74
CA GLN A 49 10.24 -3.23 -18.82
C GLN A 49 11.70 -3.00 -19.25
N SER A 50 12.34 -1.93 -18.79
CA SER A 50 13.70 -1.59 -19.16
C SER A 50 14.71 -2.62 -18.65
N LEU A 51 15.75 -2.87 -19.45
CA LEU A 51 16.82 -3.79 -19.10
C LEU A 51 17.70 -3.21 -17.98
N ALA A 52 18.04 -4.06 -17.00
CA ALA A 52 18.99 -3.75 -15.94
C ALA A 52 19.74 -5.02 -15.54
N ALA A 53 20.92 -4.88 -14.93
CA ALA A 53 21.67 -6.04 -14.41
C ALA A 53 20.83 -6.89 -13.44
N THR A 54 19.89 -6.27 -12.72
CA THR A 54 18.99 -6.94 -11.77
C THR A 54 17.67 -7.43 -12.37
N SER A 55 17.40 -7.17 -13.66
CA SER A 55 16.14 -7.57 -14.31
C SER A 55 16.24 -8.91 -15.05
N HIS A 56 17.45 -9.42 -15.30
CA HIS A 56 17.65 -10.69 -15.98
C HIS A 56 17.08 -11.85 -15.15
N PHE A 57 16.39 -12.80 -15.82
CA PHE A 57 15.70 -13.91 -15.15
C PHE A 57 16.63 -14.70 -14.21
N SER A 58 17.84 -15.04 -14.65
CA SER A 58 18.79 -15.82 -13.83
C SER A 58 19.25 -15.08 -12.56
N TRP A 59 19.23 -13.75 -12.55
CA TRP A 59 19.54 -12.97 -11.35
C TRP A 59 18.33 -12.84 -10.43
N ARG A 60 17.13 -12.73 -11.02
CA ARG A 60 15.88 -12.46 -10.31
C ARG A 60 15.24 -13.72 -9.72
N ASN A 61 15.34 -14.85 -10.42
CA ASN A 61 14.77 -16.11 -9.99
C ASN A 61 15.44 -16.62 -8.70
N ASN A 62 14.65 -17.09 -7.73
CA ASN A 62 15.12 -17.61 -6.44
C ASN A 62 16.08 -16.64 -5.69
N ASN A 63 15.78 -15.34 -5.73
CA ASN A 63 16.60 -14.31 -5.10
C ASN A 63 15.73 -13.39 -4.22
N LEU A 64 16.33 -12.55 -3.38
CA LEU A 64 15.66 -11.47 -2.65
C LEU A 64 16.72 -10.40 -2.38
N SER A 65 16.43 -9.14 -2.70
CA SER A 65 17.44 -8.08 -2.56
C SER A 65 16.83 -6.75 -2.13
N VAL A 66 17.55 -6.04 -1.27
CA VAL A 66 17.23 -4.67 -0.85
C VAL A 66 17.70 -3.67 -1.91
N TYR A 67 17.04 -2.53 -2.00
CA TYR A 67 17.52 -1.37 -2.76
C TYR A 67 17.03 -0.07 -2.20
N LYS A 68 17.79 1.02 -2.40
CA LYS A 68 17.40 2.38 -2.00
C LYS A 68 16.84 2.47 -0.57
N ALA A 69 17.41 1.69 0.36
CA ALA A 69 16.98 1.72 1.75
C ALA A 69 17.10 3.15 2.30
N PHE A 70 16.06 3.59 3.02
CA PHE A 70 15.95 4.93 3.62
C PHE A 70 15.98 6.11 2.63
N GLY A 71 15.97 5.86 1.32
CA GLY A 71 16.12 6.88 0.28
C GLY A 71 15.27 6.63 -0.96
N HIS A 72 14.20 5.83 -0.84
CA HIS A 72 13.31 5.55 -1.95
C HIS A 72 12.39 6.75 -2.25
N GLN A 73 12.23 7.13 -3.52
CA GLN A 73 11.52 8.35 -3.89
C GLN A 73 10.04 8.43 -3.44
N HIS A 74 9.38 7.27 -3.26
CA HIS A 74 8.01 7.19 -2.71
C HIS A 74 7.89 7.70 -1.26
N LEU A 75 8.99 7.85 -0.52
CA LEU A 75 8.96 8.47 0.82
C LEU A 75 8.43 9.90 0.78
N ASN A 76 8.71 10.65 -0.30
CA ASN A 76 8.21 12.02 -0.46
C ASN A 76 6.67 12.05 -0.53
N GLU A 77 6.10 11.15 -1.35
CA GLU A 77 4.65 11.04 -1.52
C GLU A 77 3.96 10.57 -0.24
N ILE A 78 4.52 9.55 0.42
CA ILE A 78 3.98 9.04 1.70
C ILE A 78 4.02 10.14 2.77
N GLY A 79 5.14 10.86 2.88
CA GLY A 79 5.30 11.94 3.84
C GLY A 79 4.37 13.12 3.58
N GLU A 80 4.11 13.45 2.31
CA GLU A 80 3.14 14.49 1.94
C GLU A 80 1.73 14.11 2.39
N SER A 81 1.25 12.92 2.04
CA SER A 81 -0.10 12.46 2.42
C SER A 81 -0.30 12.36 3.92
N ILE A 82 0.72 11.89 4.66
CA ILE A 82 0.65 11.84 6.13
C ILE A 82 0.54 13.26 6.69
N LYS A 83 1.33 14.22 6.20
CA LYS A 83 1.26 15.62 6.66
C LYS A 83 -0.05 16.31 6.31
N GLN A 84 -0.70 15.92 5.22
CA GLN A 84 -2.04 16.43 4.88
C GLN A 84 -3.09 16.03 5.93
N LEU A 85 -2.97 14.84 6.52
CA LEU A 85 -3.89 14.35 7.56
C LEU A 85 -3.43 14.68 8.99
N SER A 86 -2.12 14.75 9.21
CA SER A 86 -1.47 14.99 10.49
C SER A 86 -0.33 16.02 10.30
N PRO A 87 -0.65 17.33 10.28
CA PRO A 87 0.33 18.39 10.00
C PRO A 87 1.51 18.41 10.97
N ASP A 88 1.28 18.00 12.22
CA ASP A 88 2.28 17.98 13.29
C ASP A 88 3.17 16.72 13.27
N PHE A 89 2.91 15.77 12.36
CA PHE A 89 3.72 14.56 12.23
C PHE A 89 5.19 14.91 11.94
N ASN A 90 6.08 14.49 12.84
CA ASN A 90 7.51 14.81 12.82
C ASN A 90 8.42 13.60 13.07
N HIS A 91 7.87 12.38 13.05
CA HIS A 91 8.64 11.16 13.27
C HIS A 91 9.25 10.60 11.98
N ALA A 92 10.26 9.74 12.12
CA ALA A 92 10.92 9.11 10.99
C ALA A 92 10.03 8.05 10.32
N ILE A 93 10.12 7.95 8.99
CA ILE A 93 9.52 6.87 8.20
C ILE A 93 10.65 6.06 7.58
N ASN A 94 10.97 4.94 8.20
CA ASN A 94 12.07 4.05 7.85
C ASN A 94 11.62 3.02 6.83
N PHE A 95 11.94 3.23 5.55
CA PHE A 95 11.52 2.35 4.46
C PHE A 95 12.68 1.57 3.83
N ILE A 96 12.56 0.24 3.83
CA ILE A 96 13.45 -0.70 3.17
C ILE A 96 12.66 -1.46 2.08
N PRO A 97 12.78 -1.05 0.81
CA PRO A 97 12.20 -1.80 -0.28
C PRO A 97 13.03 -3.03 -0.67
N GLN A 98 12.34 -4.10 -1.00
CA GLN A 98 12.89 -5.37 -1.42
C GLN A 98 12.33 -5.77 -2.79
N ARG A 99 13.18 -6.40 -3.61
CA ARG A 99 12.76 -7.05 -4.86
C ARG A 99 12.48 -8.51 -4.56
N GLY A 100 11.23 -8.94 -4.71
CA GLY A 100 10.78 -10.34 -4.56
C GLY A 100 10.89 -11.14 -5.85
N ASP A 101 10.86 -12.46 -5.73
CA ASP A 101 11.04 -13.45 -6.81
C ASP A 101 9.73 -13.85 -7.49
N PHE A 102 8.80 -12.90 -7.52
CA PHE A 102 7.49 -13.04 -8.14
C PHE A 102 7.23 -11.87 -9.09
N THR A 103 6.32 -12.05 -10.04
CA THR A 103 6.10 -11.07 -11.11
C THR A 103 5.30 -9.85 -10.66
N ARG A 104 4.23 -10.06 -9.88
CA ARG A 104 3.26 -9.03 -9.49
C ARG A 104 2.97 -9.07 -8.01
N GLY A 105 2.63 -7.91 -7.48
CA GLY A 105 2.22 -7.68 -6.11
C GLY A 105 3.20 -6.83 -5.33
N ILE A 106 2.70 -6.13 -4.31
CA ILE A 106 3.48 -5.56 -3.22
C ILE A 106 2.92 -6.10 -1.91
N LEU A 107 3.81 -6.52 -1.02
CA LEU A 107 3.51 -6.73 0.40
C LEU A 107 4.32 -5.74 1.21
N ALA A 108 3.66 -4.94 2.05
CA ALA A 108 4.30 -4.05 3.00
C ALA A 108 3.99 -4.50 4.43
N ALA A 109 5.04 -4.88 5.15
CA ALA A 109 5.04 -5.17 6.57
C ALA A 109 5.49 -3.91 7.30
N VAL A 110 4.61 -3.38 8.14
CA VAL A 110 4.77 -2.09 8.82
C VAL A 110 4.61 -2.30 10.31
N TYR A 111 5.50 -1.71 11.12
CA TYR A 111 5.30 -1.66 12.56
C TYR A 111 5.76 -0.35 13.16
N LEU A 112 5.19 -0.03 14.31
CA LEU A 112 5.47 1.14 15.12
C LEU A 112 5.03 0.88 16.56
N ASP A 113 5.55 1.66 17.49
CA ASP A 113 5.05 1.65 18.87
C ASP A 113 3.68 2.34 18.92
N SER A 114 2.75 1.77 19.70
CA SER A 114 1.38 2.26 19.81
C SER A 114 0.78 1.87 21.16
N ASP A 115 -0.12 2.70 21.69
CA ASP A 115 -0.86 2.39 22.92
C ASP A 115 -2.21 1.70 22.65
N LEU A 116 -2.64 1.60 21.38
CA LEU A 116 -3.90 0.96 21.02
C LEU A 116 -3.91 -0.52 21.45
N THR A 117 -5.08 -1.01 21.90
CA THR A 117 -5.32 -2.45 21.94
C THR A 117 -5.49 -3.02 20.52
N GLU A 118 -5.45 -4.35 20.38
CA GLU A 118 -5.70 -4.98 19.09
C GLU A 118 -7.12 -4.70 18.59
N GLU A 119 -8.11 -4.74 19.47
CA GLU A 119 -9.52 -4.48 19.15
C GLU A 119 -9.74 -3.04 18.68
N GLU A 120 -9.14 -2.06 19.38
CA GLU A 120 -9.20 -0.65 18.99
C GLU A 120 -8.57 -0.42 17.62
N ALA A 121 -7.44 -1.07 17.35
CA ALA A 121 -6.78 -0.96 16.06
C ALA A 121 -7.59 -1.63 14.93
N ILE A 122 -8.17 -2.81 15.16
CA ILE A 122 -9.02 -3.48 14.17
C ILE A 122 -10.27 -2.64 13.86
N GLU A 123 -10.90 -2.07 14.89
CA GLU A 123 -12.07 -1.22 14.72
C GLU A 123 -11.71 0.04 13.92
N LEU A 124 -10.62 0.73 14.28
CA LEU A 124 -10.13 1.91 13.56
C LEU A 124 -10.02 1.65 12.05
N TYR A 125 -9.35 0.56 11.66
CA TYR A 125 -9.14 0.24 10.25
C TYR A 125 -10.44 -0.19 9.57
N THR A 126 -11.28 -0.94 10.28
CA THR A 126 -12.56 -1.42 9.76
C THR A 126 -13.49 -0.26 9.46
N SER A 127 -13.61 0.69 10.38
CA SER A 127 -14.42 1.91 10.19
C SER A 127 -13.81 2.82 9.12
N PHE A 128 -12.48 2.99 9.09
CA PHE A 128 -11.82 3.85 8.10
C PHE A 128 -12.05 3.36 6.66
N TYR A 129 -12.02 2.03 6.45
CA TYR A 129 -12.26 1.43 5.13
C TYR A 129 -13.71 1.03 4.88
N GLU A 130 -14.63 1.34 5.80
CA GLU A 130 -16.04 1.07 5.61
C GLU A 130 -16.59 1.84 4.38
N GLY A 131 -17.34 1.15 3.53
CA GLY A 131 -17.89 1.73 2.30
C GLY A 131 -16.89 1.89 1.15
N HIS A 132 -15.58 1.72 1.37
CA HIS A 132 -14.60 1.76 0.29
C HIS A 132 -14.67 0.48 -0.57
N PRO A 133 -14.79 0.58 -1.91
CA PRO A 133 -15.12 -0.57 -2.76
C PRO A 133 -13.98 -1.58 -2.93
N PHE A 134 -12.73 -1.18 -2.66
CA PHE A 134 -11.54 -1.96 -3.02
C PHE A 134 -10.59 -2.25 -1.87
N THR A 135 -10.68 -1.50 -0.76
CA THR A 135 -9.82 -1.75 0.39
C THR A 135 -10.60 -2.52 1.44
N HIS A 136 -10.06 -3.63 1.91
CA HIS A 136 -10.72 -4.48 2.88
C HIS A 136 -9.78 -4.85 4.01
N VAL A 137 -10.31 -4.80 5.23
CA VAL A 137 -9.60 -5.26 6.43
C VAL A 137 -9.86 -6.75 6.60
N SER A 138 -8.78 -7.53 6.70
CA SER A 138 -8.83 -8.96 6.93
C SER A 138 -8.64 -9.27 8.41
N LYS A 139 -9.54 -10.07 8.97
CA LYS A 139 -9.41 -10.62 10.34
C LYS A 139 -8.34 -11.73 10.44
N LYS A 140 -7.91 -12.27 9.30
CA LYS A 140 -6.87 -13.30 9.22
C LYS A 140 -5.67 -12.72 8.47
N ASN A 141 -4.50 -13.31 8.71
CA ASN A 141 -3.32 -12.97 7.94
C ASN A 141 -3.58 -13.17 6.43
N ILE A 142 -2.85 -12.41 5.62
CA ILE A 142 -3.12 -12.20 4.19
C ILE A 142 -1.95 -12.66 3.34
N ASP A 143 -2.28 -13.26 2.20
CA ASP A 143 -1.34 -13.76 1.20
C ASP A 143 -1.40 -12.91 -0.06
N LEU A 144 -0.23 -12.56 -0.59
CA LEU A 144 -0.12 -11.68 -1.76
C LEU A 144 -0.94 -12.14 -2.97
N LYS A 145 -1.13 -13.45 -3.14
CA LYS A 145 -1.93 -14.02 -4.23
C LYS A 145 -3.40 -13.59 -4.23
N GLN A 146 -3.95 -13.23 -3.07
CA GLN A 146 -5.35 -12.80 -2.94
C GLN A 146 -5.67 -11.48 -3.67
N VAL A 147 -4.64 -10.67 -3.96
CA VAL A 147 -4.81 -9.36 -4.62
C VAL A 147 -4.26 -9.31 -6.04
N VAL A 148 -3.41 -10.26 -6.45
CA VAL A 148 -2.81 -10.27 -7.80
C VAL A 148 -3.89 -10.35 -8.88
N ASN A 149 -3.76 -9.48 -9.90
CA ASN A 149 -4.72 -9.24 -10.96
C ASN A 149 -6.09 -8.72 -10.50
N THR A 150 -6.14 -8.03 -9.35
CA THR A 150 -7.32 -7.30 -8.89
C THR A 150 -7.00 -5.84 -8.59
N ASN A 151 -8.05 -5.01 -8.45
CA ASN A 151 -7.90 -3.67 -7.90
C ASN A 151 -8.00 -3.64 -6.36
N LYS A 152 -7.98 -4.80 -5.69
CA LYS A 152 -8.12 -4.88 -4.23
C LYS A 152 -6.86 -4.41 -3.52
N GLY A 153 -7.04 -3.78 -2.36
CA GLY A 153 -6.04 -3.69 -1.31
C GLY A 153 -6.54 -4.41 -0.07
N LEU A 154 -5.69 -5.25 0.52
CA LEU A 154 -6.01 -5.91 1.79
C LEU A 154 -5.10 -5.36 2.88
N VAL A 155 -5.67 -5.14 4.06
CA VAL A 155 -4.94 -4.73 5.26
C VAL A 155 -5.23 -5.72 6.38
N HIS A 156 -4.21 -6.12 7.11
CA HIS A 156 -4.30 -6.95 8.31
C HIS A 156 -3.57 -6.26 9.45
N VAL A 157 -4.10 -6.40 10.66
CA VAL A 157 -3.70 -5.66 11.85
C VAL A 157 -3.51 -6.68 12.98
N GLU A 158 -2.38 -6.58 13.68
CA GLU A 158 -2.05 -7.39 14.87
C GLU A 158 -1.37 -6.52 15.93
N LYS A 159 -1.49 -6.91 17.20
CA LYS A 159 -0.77 -6.27 18.31
C LYS A 159 0.23 -7.23 18.94
N HIS A 160 1.49 -6.77 19.08
CA HIS A 160 2.57 -7.54 19.70
C HIS A 160 3.36 -6.66 20.68
N GLU A 161 3.28 -6.92 21.98
CA GLU A 161 4.16 -6.30 23.01
C GLU A 161 4.42 -4.78 22.82
N GLY A 162 3.34 -3.97 22.81
CA GLY A 162 3.43 -2.51 22.61
C GLY A 162 3.59 -2.05 21.16
N LYS A 163 3.85 -2.97 20.23
CA LYS A 163 3.94 -2.69 18.79
C LYS A 163 2.63 -2.99 18.11
N LEU A 164 2.20 -2.07 17.27
CA LEU A 164 1.17 -2.33 16.27
C LEU A 164 1.86 -2.84 15.01
N PHE A 165 1.46 -4.01 14.54
CA PHE A 165 1.95 -4.62 13.32
C PHE A 165 0.85 -4.63 12.27
N LEU A 166 1.20 -4.20 11.06
CA LEU A 166 0.28 -4.01 9.95
C LEU A 166 0.88 -4.69 8.72
N VAL A 167 0.06 -5.44 8.02
CA VAL A 167 0.39 -5.98 6.70
C VAL A 167 -0.57 -5.40 5.70
N SER A 168 -0.05 -4.82 4.62
CA SER A 168 -0.86 -4.37 3.48
C SER A 168 -0.37 -5.03 2.19
N ILE A 169 -1.31 -5.45 1.34
CA ILE A 169 -0.99 -6.04 0.04
C ILE A 169 -1.85 -5.45 -1.07
N ILE A 170 -1.23 -5.28 -2.25
CA ILE A 170 -1.89 -4.85 -3.48
C ILE A 170 -1.28 -5.55 -4.71
N ASP A 171 -1.98 -5.57 -5.85
CA ASP A 171 -1.32 -5.72 -7.15
C ASP A 171 -0.64 -4.40 -7.55
N ASN A 172 0.67 -4.45 -7.79
CA ASN A 172 1.47 -3.25 -8.07
C ASN A 172 1.17 -2.58 -9.42
N LEU A 173 0.60 -3.31 -10.38
CA LEU A 173 0.24 -2.80 -11.69
C LEU A 173 -1.24 -2.41 -11.79
N LEU A 174 -2.11 -2.95 -10.93
CA LEU A 174 -3.52 -2.55 -10.87
C LEU A 174 -3.74 -1.52 -9.78
N LYS A 175 -4.05 -1.95 -8.55
CA LYS A 175 -4.30 -1.01 -7.44
C LYS A 175 -3.10 -0.08 -7.20
N GLY A 176 -1.88 -0.54 -7.47
CA GLY A 176 -0.67 0.29 -7.39
C GLY A 176 -0.36 1.14 -8.63
N ALA A 177 -1.12 1.02 -9.73
CA ALA A 177 -0.90 1.81 -10.94
C ALA A 177 -2.19 1.97 -11.78
N SER A 178 -2.38 1.15 -12.83
CA SER A 178 -3.39 1.40 -13.86
C SER A 178 -4.83 1.17 -13.39
N GLY A 179 -5.05 0.23 -12.48
CA GLY A 179 -6.37 0.02 -11.86
C GLY A 179 -6.80 1.25 -11.06
N GLN A 180 -5.87 1.88 -10.35
CA GLN A 180 -6.13 3.14 -9.66
C GLN A 180 -6.32 4.32 -10.61
N ALA A 181 -5.61 4.35 -11.73
CA ALA A 181 -5.84 5.36 -12.77
C ALA A 181 -7.25 5.24 -13.38
N VAL A 182 -7.74 4.02 -13.62
CA VAL A 182 -9.12 3.77 -14.06
C VAL A 182 -10.12 4.12 -12.97
N GLN A 183 -9.83 3.82 -11.70
CA GLN A 183 -10.66 4.20 -10.56
C GLN A 183 -10.82 5.74 -10.48
N ASN A 184 -9.72 6.47 -10.64
CA ASN A 184 -9.70 7.93 -10.72
C ASN A 184 -10.46 8.46 -11.94
N MET A 185 -10.28 7.84 -13.11
CA MET A 185 -11.03 8.17 -14.33
C MET A 185 -12.53 8.01 -14.11
N ASN A 186 -12.99 6.89 -13.51
CA ASN A 186 -14.40 6.67 -13.22
C ASN A 186 -14.99 7.82 -12.40
N LEU A 187 -14.26 8.29 -11.39
CA LEU A 187 -14.67 9.42 -10.55
C LEU A 187 -14.75 10.74 -11.32
N ILE A 188 -13.79 11.05 -12.21
CA ILE A 188 -13.85 12.26 -13.07
C ILE A 188 -15.10 12.22 -13.96
N PHE A 189 -15.39 11.08 -14.57
CA PHE A 189 -16.49 10.94 -15.53
C PHE A 189 -17.85 10.66 -14.88
N GLY A 190 -17.94 10.69 -13.54
CA GLY A 190 -19.19 10.43 -12.82
C GLY A 190 -19.71 8.99 -12.95
N LEU A 191 -18.85 8.06 -13.34
CA LEU A 191 -19.17 6.63 -13.37
C LEU A 191 -19.09 6.04 -11.95
N PRO A 192 -19.71 4.86 -11.71
CA PRO A 192 -19.45 4.11 -10.50
C PRO A 192 -17.94 3.88 -10.32
N GLU A 193 -17.40 4.18 -9.15
CA GLU A 193 -15.96 4.07 -8.86
C GLU A 193 -15.41 2.67 -9.21
N SER A 194 -16.24 1.63 -9.07
CA SER A 194 -15.87 0.25 -9.34
C SER A 194 -16.01 -0.23 -10.80
N GLU A 195 -16.43 0.64 -11.71
CA GLU A 195 -16.69 0.29 -13.11
C GLU A 195 -15.43 -0.26 -13.80
N GLY A 196 -15.56 -1.40 -14.48
CA GLY A 196 -14.43 -2.09 -15.12
C GLY A 196 -13.38 -2.72 -14.19
N LEU A 197 -13.56 -2.65 -12.85
CA LEU A 197 -12.51 -2.98 -11.87
C LEU A 197 -12.87 -4.12 -10.90
N ARG A 198 -14.04 -4.75 -11.04
CA ARG A 198 -14.47 -5.92 -10.25
C ARG A 198 -13.81 -7.22 -10.72
N LEU A 199 -12.48 -7.20 -10.81
CA LEU A 199 -11.65 -8.32 -11.22
C LEU A 199 -11.52 -9.34 -10.09
N LYS A 200 -11.43 -10.62 -10.47
CA LYS A 200 -11.18 -11.73 -9.53
C LYS A 200 -9.71 -12.12 -9.57
N ALA A 201 -9.17 -12.48 -8.41
CA ALA A 201 -7.82 -13.03 -8.34
C ALA A 201 -7.78 -14.34 -9.13
N GLN A 202 -6.63 -14.62 -9.77
CA GLN A 202 -6.48 -15.83 -10.61
C GLN A 202 -6.44 -17.13 -9.80
N ALA A 203 -6.23 -17.04 -8.48
CA ALA A 203 -6.29 -18.16 -7.55
C ALA A 203 -6.81 -17.66 -6.19
N PHE A 204 -7.55 -18.55 -5.50
CA PHE A 204 -8.25 -18.38 -4.22
C PHE A 204 -9.60 -17.64 -4.29
#